data_AF-A0A381Y856-F1
#
_entry.id   AF-A0A381Y856-F1
#
_cell.length_a   1.000
_cell.length_b   1.000
_cell.length_c   1.000
_cell.angle_alpha   90.00
_cell.angle_beta   90.00
_cell.angle_gamma   90.00
#
_symmetry.space_group_name_H-M   'P 1'
#
loop_
_entity.id
_entity.type
_entity.pdbx_description
1 polymer ?
#
loop_
_entity_poly.entity_id
_entity_poly.type
_entity_poly.pdbx_seq_one_letter_code
_entity_poly.pdbx_strand_id
1 'polypeptide(L)'
;IMVQLREGLLDALPGLIVTYPEAAIYLVADFKNLVSVDFNISDFIHFCAFEGSVNVEGKSYTVLLASMDGFYLNNDTGKTQARIAIVESPDQINMVPVVLAELFNMYCQRSD
;
A
#
# COMPACT_ATOMS: atom_id res chain seq x y z
N ILE A 1 9.45 14.01 4.62
CA ILE A 1 8.38 13.03 4.93
C ILE A 1 7.73 12.50 3.66
N MET A 2 6.84 13.21 2.96
CA MET A 2 6.08 12.61 1.84
C MET A 2 6.92 12.16 0.65
N VAL A 3 7.90 12.98 0.24
CA VAL A 3 8.84 12.61 -0.84
C VAL A 3 9.66 11.39 -0.45
N GLN A 4 10.20 11.37 0.77
CA GLN A 4 10.97 10.23 1.31
C GLN A 4 10.13 8.95 1.43
N LEU A 5 8.88 9.07 1.88
CA LEU A 5 7.94 7.94 1.92
C LEU A 5 7.73 7.38 0.51
N ARG A 6 7.50 8.26 -0.47
CA ARG A 6 7.34 7.85 -1.87
C ARG A 6 8.59 7.13 -2.39
N GLU A 7 9.77 7.69 -2.18
CA GLU A 7 11.03 7.07 -2.59
C GLU A 7 11.22 5.70 -1.95
N GLY A 8 11.02 5.60 -0.62
CA GLY A 8 11.08 4.33 0.08
C GLY A 8 10.08 3.29 -0.43
N LEU A 9 8.84 3.70 -0.77
CA LEU A 9 7.84 2.80 -1.36
C LEU A 9 8.28 2.24 -2.71
N LEU A 10 8.89 3.08 -3.56
CA LEU A 10 9.39 2.66 -4.87
C LEU A 10 10.61 1.75 -4.75
N ASP A 11 11.48 2.00 -3.77
CA ASP A 11 12.66 1.17 -3.50
C ASP A 11 12.28 -0.19 -2.91
N ALA A 12 11.31 -0.20 -1.99
CA ALA A 12 10.87 -1.42 -1.30
C ALA A 12 9.98 -2.31 -2.19
N LEU A 13 9.22 -1.73 -3.12
CA LEU A 13 8.38 -2.45 -4.09
C LEU A 13 8.68 -1.99 -5.53
N PRO A 14 9.78 -2.48 -6.14
CA PRO A 14 10.13 -2.14 -7.51
C PRO A 14 9.02 -2.51 -8.49
N GLY A 15 8.43 -1.51 -9.14
CA GLY A 15 7.30 -1.67 -10.07
C GLY A 15 6.00 -1.02 -9.57
N LEU A 16 5.90 -0.73 -8.27
CA LEU A 16 4.81 0.07 -7.72
C LEU A 16 4.79 1.46 -8.37
N ILE A 17 3.61 1.96 -8.71
CA ILE A 17 3.45 3.33 -9.20
C ILE A 17 2.89 4.17 -8.06
N VAL A 18 3.57 5.26 -7.71
CA VAL A 18 3.14 6.16 -6.64
C VAL A 18 3.08 7.59 -7.16
N THR A 19 1.94 8.25 -6.94
CA THR A 19 1.72 9.66 -7.31
C THR A 19 2.79 10.56 -6.70
N TYR A 20 3.16 11.64 -7.41
CA TYR A 20 4.04 12.64 -6.84
C TYR A 20 3.27 13.55 -5.86
N PRO A 21 3.78 13.81 -4.65
CA PRO A 21 3.09 14.65 -3.68
C PRO A 21 3.26 16.15 -4.03
N GLU A 22 2.20 16.80 -4.51
CA GLU A 22 2.22 18.24 -4.85
C GLU A 22 1.51 19.15 -3.82
N ALA A 23 0.59 18.63 -2.99
CA ALA A 23 -0.01 19.30 -1.82
C ALA A 23 -1.10 18.41 -1.16
N ALA A 24 -0.89 17.10 -1.05
CA ALA A 24 -1.91 16.16 -0.58
C ALA A 24 -1.51 15.53 0.76
N ILE A 25 -2.49 15.25 1.62
CA ILE A 25 -2.27 14.44 2.85
C ILE A 25 -2.26 12.93 2.56
N TYR A 26 -2.32 12.55 1.28
CA TYR A 26 -2.37 11.17 0.82
C TYR A 26 -1.53 10.98 -0.43
N LEU A 27 -1.01 9.76 -0.59
CA LEU A 27 -0.45 9.25 -1.85
C LEU A 27 -1.38 8.21 -2.43
N VAL A 28 -1.47 8.11 -3.75
CA VAL A 28 -2.09 6.97 -4.43
C VAL A 28 -0.99 6.04 -4.90
N ALA A 29 -1.11 4.77 -4.50
CA ALA A 29 -0.25 3.66 -4.88
C ALA A 29 -1.04 2.73 -5.81
N ASP A 30 -0.48 2.43 -6.97
CA ASP A 30 -1.07 1.55 -7.99
C ASP A 30 -0.17 0.34 -8.19
N PHE A 31 -0.72 -0.83 -7.86
CA PHE A 31 -0.03 -2.12 -7.86
C PHE A 31 -0.10 -2.83 -9.21
N LYS A 32 -0.71 -2.23 -10.25
CA LYS A 32 -0.99 -2.90 -11.53
C LYS A 32 0.19 -3.57 -12.24
N ASN A 33 1.42 -3.13 -12.00
CA ASN A 33 2.62 -3.72 -12.60
C ASN A 33 3.17 -4.91 -11.80
N LEU A 34 2.65 -5.15 -10.60
CA LEU A 34 3.10 -6.18 -9.65
C LEU A 34 2.13 -7.37 -9.57
N VAL A 35 0.93 -7.23 -10.13
CA VAL A 35 -0.18 -8.16 -9.93
C VAL A 35 -0.82 -8.58 -11.25
N SER A 36 -1.55 -9.69 -11.24
CA SER A 36 -2.32 -10.15 -12.40
C SER A 36 -3.60 -9.32 -12.59
N VAL A 37 -4.27 -9.51 -13.73
CA VAL A 37 -5.56 -8.85 -14.04
C VAL A 37 -6.69 -9.25 -13.09
N ASP A 38 -6.57 -10.42 -12.45
CA ASP A 38 -7.57 -10.95 -11.51
C ASP A 38 -7.40 -10.40 -10.09
N PHE A 39 -6.31 -9.65 -9.84
CA PHE A 39 -6.07 -9.05 -8.53
C PHE A 39 -7.10 -7.98 -8.19
N ASN A 40 -7.57 -8.01 -6.95
CA ASN A 40 -8.45 -7.01 -6.37
C ASN A 40 -7.78 -6.39 -5.14
N ILE A 41 -7.53 -5.08 -5.20
CA ILE A 41 -6.89 -4.33 -4.12
C ILE A 41 -7.67 -4.44 -2.81
N SER A 42 -9.00 -4.52 -2.87
CA SER A 42 -9.83 -4.63 -1.68
C SER A 42 -9.55 -5.91 -0.88
N ASP A 43 -9.23 -7.03 -1.55
CA ASP A 43 -8.87 -8.27 -0.87
C ASP A 43 -7.52 -8.15 -0.15
N PHE A 44 -6.54 -7.49 -0.78
CA PHE A 44 -5.27 -7.17 -0.13
C PHE A 44 -5.45 -6.23 1.07
N ILE A 45 -6.29 -5.20 0.94
CA ILE A 45 -6.61 -4.28 2.04
C ILE A 45 -7.27 -5.02 3.20
N HIS A 46 -8.22 -5.92 2.91
CA HIS A 46 -8.83 -6.77 3.92
C HIS A 46 -7.81 -7.67 4.60
N PHE A 47 -6.91 -8.29 3.85
CA PHE A 47 -5.80 -9.05 4.42
C PHE A 47 -4.99 -8.21 5.40
N CYS A 48 -4.51 -7.03 5.00
CA CYS A 48 -3.75 -6.12 5.87
C CYS A 48 -4.51 -5.76 7.16
N ALA A 49 -5.83 -5.55 7.07
CA ALA A 49 -6.64 -5.14 8.20
C ALA A 49 -6.93 -6.26 9.21
N PHE A 50 -7.12 -7.51 8.74
CA PHE A 50 -7.58 -8.61 9.58
C PHE A 50 -6.51 -9.63 9.96
N GLU A 51 -5.49 -9.82 9.11
CA GLU A 51 -4.56 -10.95 9.22
C GLU A 51 -3.10 -10.52 9.09
N GLY A 52 -2.83 -9.60 8.18
CA GLY A 52 -1.48 -9.17 7.83
C GLY A 52 -0.81 -8.45 8.99
N SER A 53 0.32 -8.98 9.43
CA SER A 53 1.16 -8.30 10.40
C SER A 53 2.64 -8.61 10.19
N VAL A 54 3.46 -7.58 10.36
CA VAL A 54 4.92 -7.62 10.25
C VAL A 54 5.54 -7.33 11.60
N ASN A 55 6.54 -8.11 12.00
CA ASN A 55 7.29 -7.88 13.23
C ASN A 55 8.52 -7.03 12.95
N VAL A 56 8.52 -5.80 13.47
CA VAL A 56 9.67 -4.88 13.42
C VAL A 56 10.12 -4.65 14.85
N GLU A 57 11.35 -5.06 15.18
CA GLU A 57 11.97 -4.86 16.50
C GLU A 57 11.13 -5.40 17.68
N GLY A 58 10.46 -6.53 17.50
CA GLY A 58 9.65 -7.17 18.53
C GLY A 58 8.25 -6.56 18.71
N LYS A 59 7.87 -5.60 17.87
CA LYS A 59 6.52 -5.03 17.80
C LYS A 59 5.84 -5.43 16.49
N SER A 60 4.56 -5.76 16.60
CA SER A 60 3.72 -6.14 15.48
C SER A 60 3.07 -4.89 14.88
N TYR A 61 3.24 -4.73 13.56
CA TYR A 61 2.72 -3.61 12.78
C TYR A 61 1.86 -4.13 11.63
N THR A 62 0.96 -3.27 11.16
CA THR A 62 0.25 -3.41 9.90
C THR A 62 0.10 -2.04 9.25
N VAL A 63 -0.27 -2.00 7.97
CA VAL A 63 -0.59 -0.78 7.25
C VAL A 63 -2.06 -0.80 6.85
N LEU A 64 -2.79 0.22 7.29
CA LEU A 64 -4.16 0.43 6.86
C LEU A 64 -4.17 1.29 5.60
N LEU A 65 -4.77 0.74 4.55
CA LEU A 65 -4.93 1.36 3.25
C LEU A 65 -6.42 1.56 2.97
N ALA A 66 -6.76 2.42 2.02
CA ALA A 66 -8.12 2.55 1.53
C ALA A 66 -8.17 2.38 0.01
N SER A 67 -9.15 1.63 -0.47
CA SER A 67 -9.34 1.42 -1.91
C SER A 67 -9.71 2.72 -2.62
N MET A 68 -9.30 2.83 -3.88
CA MET A 68 -9.69 3.93 -4.76
C MET A 68 -10.93 3.62 -5.61
N ASP A 69 -11.38 2.38 -5.67
CA ASP A 69 -12.54 1.94 -6.48
C ASP A 69 -13.81 2.77 -6.24
N GLY A 70 -14.11 3.11 -4.98
CA GLY A 70 -15.27 3.93 -4.60
C GLY A 70 -15.19 5.42 -4.99
N PHE A 71 -14.08 5.88 -5.56
CA PHE A 71 -13.91 7.26 -6.03
C PHE A 71 -14.12 7.42 -7.53
N TYR A 72 -14.24 6.32 -8.27
CA TYR A 72 -14.45 6.34 -9.70
C TYR A 72 -15.91 6.03 -10.05
N LEU A 73 -16.41 6.64 -11.14
CA LEU A 73 -17.74 6.35 -11.66
C LEU A 73 -17.82 4.98 -12.35
N ASN A 74 -16.69 4.43 -12.77
CA ASN A 74 -16.59 3.13 -13.41
C ASN A 74 -16.01 2.11 -12.43
N ASN A 75 -16.72 1.00 -12.23
CA ASN A 75 -16.36 -0.07 -11.31
C ASN A 75 -15.04 -0.79 -11.65
N ASP A 76 -14.55 -0.67 -12.88
CA ASP A 76 -13.28 -1.29 -13.29
C ASP A 76 -12.06 -0.38 -13.07
N THR A 77 -12.27 0.89 -12.75
CA THR A 77 -11.18 1.84 -12.52
C THR A 77 -10.69 1.77 -11.08
N GLY A 78 -9.38 1.71 -10.88
CA GLY A 78 -8.79 1.75 -9.54
C GLY A 78 -8.78 0.41 -8.79
N LYS A 79 -9.10 -0.70 -9.46
CA LYS A 79 -9.07 -2.07 -8.90
C LYS A 79 -7.73 -2.50 -8.31
N THR A 80 -6.64 -1.85 -8.71
CA THR A 80 -5.27 -2.09 -8.22
C THR A 80 -4.74 -0.91 -7.40
N GLN A 81 -5.58 0.07 -7.08
CA GLN A 81 -5.17 1.35 -6.52
C GLN A 81 -5.64 1.51 -5.08
N ALA A 82 -4.71 1.92 -4.23
CA ALA A 82 -4.97 2.27 -2.84
C ALA A 82 -4.43 3.67 -2.53
N ARG A 83 -5.06 4.34 -1.58
CA ARG A 83 -4.54 5.57 -0.98
C ARG A 83 -3.89 5.29 0.37
N ILE A 84 -2.74 5.93 0.58
CA ILE A 84 -1.97 5.91 1.83
C ILE A 84 -2.13 7.28 2.47
N ALA A 85 -2.78 7.34 3.64
CA ALA A 85 -2.92 8.57 4.42
C ALA A 85 -1.66 8.83 5.26
N ILE A 86 -1.15 10.05 5.22
CA ILE A 86 0.07 10.46 5.93
C ILE A 86 -0.35 11.29 7.14
N VAL A 87 -0.86 10.60 8.17
CA VAL A 87 -1.45 11.21 9.38
C VAL A 87 -0.76 10.78 10.68
N GLU A 88 0.05 9.73 10.63
CA GLU A 88 0.78 9.19 11.77
C GLU A 88 2.10 9.95 12.01
N SER A 89 2.79 9.61 13.11
CA SER A 89 4.10 10.18 13.43
C SER A 89 5.15 9.88 12.34
N PRO A 90 6.17 10.73 12.16
CA PRO A 90 7.24 10.49 11.18
C PRO A 90 7.89 9.11 11.32
N ASP A 91 8.11 8.64 12.56
CA ASP A 91 8.72 7.34 12.83
C ASP A 91 7.85 6.19 12.32
N GLN A 92 6.52 6.26 12.51
CA GLN A 92 5.58 5.29 11.95
C GLN A 92 5.52 5.35 10.43
N ILE A 93 5.47 6.56 9.85
CA ILE A 93 5.45 6.74 8.40
C ILE A 93 6.71 6.19 7.73
N ASN A 94 7.87 6.34 8.37
CA ASN A 94 9.13 5.82 7.83
C ASN A 94 9.18 4.27 7.79
N MET A 95 8.37 3.59 8.59
CA MET A 95 8.27 2.12 8.55
C MET A 95 7.34 1.61 7.45
N VAL A 96 6.43 2.45 6.94
CA VAL A 96 5.40 2.05 5.96
C VAL A 96 5.99 1.34 4.73
N PRO A 97 7.10 1.80 4.11
CA PRO A 97 7.66 1.10 2.95
C PRO A 97 8.01 -0.36 3.21
N VAL A 98 8.70 -0.63 4.32
CA VAL A 98 9.14 -1.99 4.70
C VAL A 98 7.94 -2.85 5.04
N VAL A 99 7.05 -2.34 5.91
CA VAL A 99 5.87 -3.09 6.35
C VAL A 99 4.94 -3.38 5.18
N LEU A 100 4.70 -2.41 4.28
CA LEU A 100 3.85 -2.61 3.11
C LEU A 100 4.44 -3.65 2.15
N ALA A 101 5.75 -3.61 1.91
CA ALA A 101 6.40 -4.58 1.03
C ALA A 101 6.28 -6.01 1.56
N GLU A 102 6.51 -6.20 2.86
CA GLU A 102 6.37 -7.51 3.49
C GLU A 102 4.91 -8.00 3.51
N LEU A 103 3.95 -7.12 3.84
CA LEU A 103 2.52 -7.44 3.75
C LEU A 103 2.13 -7.88 2.34
N PHE A 104 2.57 -7.15 1.32
CA PHE A 104 2.29 -7.47 -0.07
C PHE A 104 2.88 -8.83 -0.46
N ASN A 105 4.13 -9.10 -0.11
CA ASN A 105 4.76 -10.40 -0.37
C ASN A 105 4.04 -11.57 0.33
N MET A 106 3.65 -11.38 1.59
CA MET A 106 2.87 -12.38 2.34
C MET A 106 1.52 -12.67 1.69
N TYR A 107 0.84 -11.64 1.18
CA TYR A 107 -0.42 -11.80 0.46
C TYR A 107 -0.21 -12.58 -0.84
N CYS A 108 0.78 -12.21 -1.66
CA CYS A 108 1.06 -12.89 -2.92
C CYS A 108 1.40 -14.38 -2.72
N GLN A 109 2.20 -14.73 -1.71
CA GLN A 109 2.54 -16.12 -1.39
C GLN A 109 1.35 -16.99 -0.97
N ARG A 110 0.23 -16.37 -0.57
CA ARG A 110 -1.02 -17.07 -0.22
C ARG A 110 -1.94 -17.30 -1.41
N SER A 111 -1.78 -16.50 -2.46
CA SER A 111 -2.64 -16.53 -3.65
C SER A 111 -2.09 -17.45 -4.76
N ASP A 112 -0.90 -18.00 -4.57
CA ASP A 112 -0.30 -19.09 -5.36
C ASP A 112 -0.71 -20.48 -4.81
#